data_AF-A0A6A4LT13-F1
#
_entry.id   AF-A0A6A4LT13-F1
#
_cell.length_a   1.000
_cell.length_b   1.000
_cell.length_c   1.000
_cell.angle_alpha   90.00
_cell.angle_beta   90.00
_cell.angle_gamma   90.00
#
_symmetry.space_group_name_H-M   'P 1'
#
loop_
_entity.id
_entity.type
_entity.pdbx_description
1 polymer ?
#
loop_
_entity_poly.entity_id
_entity_poly.type
_entity_poly.pdbx_seq_one_letter_code
_entity_poly.pdbx_strand_id
1 'polypeptide(L)'
;MIYMEVVTVYEGYSNGTAATVSSVLVTNLKTGFRLEEKVEDLTASLGMKYDQIAYKNANPEWDHEIILGSSSVHRQKVLAEMGYDFTIMTADIDEKSIRRNTPEEMVMAIAEAKAEAIIAKLPIDYCKQDAEPPLLITGDQVVVYEGKVREKPSSKEEARQFIKGYSSGTAGTVSSVLVTNLKTGLRKGDWEKAEIHFHAIPDQVVDDLIQEKMVLNVAGALISEHPLLLPYVKQLVGTTESMMGLPKALTERLILEAH
;
A
#
# COMPACT_ATOMS: atom_id res chain seq x y z
N MET A 1 11.10 22.09 -6.83
CA MET A 1 9.88 21.42 -6.35
C MET A 1 8.74 21.70 -7.31
N ILE A 2 8.55 20.75 -8.24
CA ILE A 2 7.48 20.74 -9.23
C ILE A 2 6.42 19.81 -8.64
N TYR A 3 5.25 20.35 -8.37
CA TYR A 3 4.09 19.56 -7.94
C TYR A 3 3.41 19.06 -9.20
N MET A 4 3.27 17.74 -9.38
CA MET A 4 2.60 17.19 -10.56
C MET A 4 1.28 16.54 -10.16
N GLU A 5 0.20 16.98 -10.79
CA GLU A 5 -1.05 16.23 -10.83
C GLU A 5 -1.10 15.48 -12.15
N VAL A 6 -1.18 14.16 -12.07
CA VAL A 6 -1.28 13.27 -13.23
C VAL A 6 -2.74 12.90 -13.38
N VAL A 7 -3.40 13.45 -14.39
CA VAL A 7 -4.78 13.10 -14.72
C VAL A 7 -4.77 12.12 -15.89
N THR A 8 -5.21 10.89 -15.63
CA THR A 8 -5.38 9.85 -16.65
C THR A 8 -6.66 10.14 -17.44
N VAL A 9 -6.54 10.40 -18.75
CA VAL A 9 -7.69 10.54 -19.65
C VAL A 9 -7.97 9.18 -20.28
N TYR A 10 -9.16 8.63 -20.03
CA TYR A 10 -9.64 7.41 -20.65
C TYR A 10 -10.48 7.76 -21.89
N GLU A 11 -10.10 7.27 -23.06
CA GLU A 11 -10.96 7.32 -24.25
C GLU A 11 -11.58 5.94 -24.55
N GLY A 12 -12.86 5.93 -24.89
CA GLY A 12 -13.55 4.79 -25.49
C GLY A 12 -14.11 3.76 -24.50
N TYR A 13 -15.35 3.96 -24.05
CA TYR A 13 -16.18 2.87 -23.49
C TYR A 13 -17.04 2.27 -24.60
N SER A 14 -16.65 1.13 -25.16
CA SER A 14 -17.61 0.22 -25.83
C SER A 14 -17.09 -1.23 -25.84
N ASN A 15 -17.99 -2.16 -25.51
CA ASN A 15 -17.86 -3.61 -25.73
C ASN A 15 -16.73 -4.38 -25.01
N GLY A 16 -16.53 -4.15 -23.72
CA GLY A 16 -15.83 -5.12 -22.85
C GLY A 16 -14.32 -5.27 -23.10
N THR A 17 -13.71 -4.35 -23.82
CA THR A 17 -12.25 -4.22 -23.91
C THR A 17 -11.75 -3.29 -22.82
N ALA A 18 -10.57 -3.59 -22.23
CA ALA A 18 -9.95 -2.76 -21.20
C ALA A 18 -9.78 -1.32 -21.68
N ALA A 19 -10.09 -0.36 -20.80
CA ALA A 19 -9.91 1.06 -21.08
C ALA A 19 -8.45 1.31 -21.51
N THR A 20 -8.26 1.91 -22.68
CA THR A 20 -6.93 2.24 -23.19
C THR A 20 -6.64 3.69 -22.83
N VAL A 21 -5.54 3.94 -22.12
CA VAL A 21 -5.12 5.31 -21.78
C VAL A 21 -4.51 5.93 -23.03
N SER A 22 -5.16 6.93 -23.62
CA SER A 22 -4.73 7.52 -24.91
C SER A 22 -3.81 8.73 -24.73
N SER A 23 -4.02 9.54 -23.69
CA SER A 23 -3.15 10.65 -23.34
C SER A 23 -3.10 10.90 -21.84
N VAL A 24 -2.05 11.59 -21.41
CA VAL A 24 -1.84 12.00 -20.02
C VAL A 24 -1.70 13.49 -19.97
N LEU A 25 -2.44 14.13 -19.06
CA LEU A 25 -2.24 15.52 -18.73
C LEU A 25 -1.32 15.63 -17.49
N VAL A 26 -0.10 16.11 -17.69
CA VAL A 26 0.81 16.46 -16.61
C VAL A 26 0.62 17.94 -16.28
N THR A 27 0.13 18.24 -15.08
CA THR A 27 -0.04 19.63 -14.63
C THR A 27 1.00 19.99 -13.58
N ASN A 28 1.83 20.99 -13.87
CA ASN A 28 2.70 21.59 -12.87
C ASN A 28 1.89 22.53 -11.97
N LEU A 29 1.58 22.12 -10.73
CA LEU A 29 0.71 22.88 -9.81
C LEU A 29 1.34 24.20 -9.33
N LYS A 30 2.64 24.42 -9.57
CA LYS A 30 3.31 25.70 -9.26
C LYS A 30 3.19 26.73 -10.39
N THR A 31 3.20 26.28 -11.64
CA THR A 31 3.23 27.17 -12.82
C THR A 31 1.93 27.13 -13.63
N GLY A 32 1.04 26.18 -13.36
CA GLY A 32 -0.16 25.92 -14.17
C GLY A 32 0.13 25.33 -15.54
N PHE A 33 1.41 25.03 -15.85
CA PHE A 33 1.82 24.48 -17.13
C PHE A 33 1.27 23.06 -17.30
N ARG A 34 0.67 22.80 -18.48
CA ARG A 34 0.07 21.52 -18.84
C ARG A 34 0.82 20.92 -20.03
N LEU A 35 1.24 19.67 -19.89
CA LEU A 35 1.82 18.89 -20.98
C LEU A 35 0.87 17.71 -21.25
N GLU A 36 0.50 17.51 -22.52
CA GLU A 36 -0.26 16.34 -22.97
C GLU A 36 0.64 15.46 -23.83
N GLU A 37 0.94 14.24 -23.37
CA GLU A 37 1.77 13.28 -24.10
C GLU A 37 1.06 11.95 -24.33
N LYS A 38 1.42 11.25 -25.42
CA LYS A 38 0.90 9.93 -25.76
C LYS A 38 1.63 8.84 -24.96
N VAL A 39 0.86 7.95 -24.33
CA VAL A 39 1.38 6.90 -23.42
C VAL A 39 2.28 5.88 -24.12
N GLU A 40 2.01 5.60 -25.40
CA GLU A 40 2.73 4.60 -26.19
C GLU A 40 4.21 4.98 -26.43
N ASP A 41 4.49 6.28 -26.62
CA ASP A 41 5.84 6.78 -26.92
C ASP A 41 6.76 6.78 -25.68
N LEU A 42 6.20 7.02 -24.49
CA LEU A 42 6.91 7.01 -23.20
C LEU A 42 7.31 5.59 -22.75
N THR A 43 6.37 4.65 -22.88
CA THR A 43 6.56 3.26 -22.42
C THR A 43 7.62 2.52 -23.25
N ALA A 44 7.67 2.79 -24.56
CA ALA A 44 8.58 2.13 -25.50
C ALA A 44 10.05 2.55 -25.34
N SER A 45 10.34 3.78 -24.91
CA SER A 45 11.73 4.26 -24.80
C SER A 45 12.43 3.88 -23.48
N LEU A 46 11.66 3.66 -22.40
CA LEU A 46 12.21 3.49 -21.04
C LEU A 46 12.06 2.06 -20.49
N GLY A 47 11.28 1.19 -21.14
CA GLY A 47 11.11 -0.20 -20.70
C GLY A 47 10.44 -0.38 -19.32
N MET A 48 9.80 0.66 -18.80
CA MET A 48 9.09 0.70 -17.51
C MET A 48 7.59 0.85 -17.73
N LYS A 49 6.76 0.39 -16.79
CA LYS A 49 5.31 0.64 -16.84
C LYS A 49 5.03 2.13 -16.57
N TYR A 50 3.99 2.67 -17.19
CA TYR A 50 3.63 4.10 -17.10
C TYR A 50 3.54 4.64 -15.66
N ASP A 51 2.90 3.89 -14.74
CA ASP A 51 2.79 4.30 -13.34
C ASP A 51 4.17 4.50 -12.70
N GLN A 52 5.14 3.64 -13.01
CA GLN A 52 6.52 3.76 -12.50
C GLN A 52 7.24 5.00 -13.06
N ILE A 53 6.94 5.38 -14.31
CA ILE A 53 7.52 6.57 -14.97
C ILE A 53 6.96 7.85 -14.35
N ALA A 54 5.65 7.90 -14.07
CA ALA A 54 5.02 9.06 -13.45
C ALA A 54 5.60 9.37 -12.05
N TYR A 55 5.82 8.34 -11.22
CA TYR A 55 6.42 8.52 -9.89
C TYR A 55 7.91 8.87 -9.95
N LYS A 56 8.70 8.20 -10.79
CA LYS A 56 10.14 8.49 -10.94
C LYS A 56 10.41 9.88 -11.56
N ASN A 57 9.60 10.30 -12.55
CA ASN A 57 9.73 11.61 -13.17
C ASN A 57 9.14 12.76 -12.33
N ALA A 58 8.33 12.46 -11.30
CA ALA A 58 7.94 13.47 -10.31
C ALA A 58 9.12 13.91 -9.43
N ASN A 59 10.13 13.06 -9.28
CA ASN A 59 11.32 13.34 -8.48
C ASN A 59 12.62 12.82 -9.13
N PRO A 60 13.05 13.40 -10.26
CA PRO A 60 14.23 12.95 -11.00
C PRO A 60 15.56 13.25 -10.30
N GLU A 61 15.56 13.96 -9.16
CA GLU A 61 16.75 14.27 -8.34
C GLU A 61 16.81 13.49 -7.02
N TRP A 62 15.92 12.51 -6.80
CA TRP A 62 15.88 11.74 -5.55
C TRP A 62 16.73 10.47 -5.61
N ASP A 63 17.93 10.56 -5.06
CA ASP A 63 18.85 9.44 -4.84
C ASP A 63 18.98 9.11 -3.33
N HIS A 64 17.84 9.10 -2.62
CA HIS A 64 17.80 8.72 -1.20
C HIS A 64 17.84 7.20 -1.08
N GLU A 65 18.71 6.70 -0.21
CA GLU A 65 18.66 5.30 0.20
C GLU A 65 17.37 5.04 0.99
N ILE A 66 16.46 4.23 0.45
CA ILE A 66 15.24 3.82 1.16
C ILE A 66 15.46 2.47 1.84
N ILE A 67 15.09 2.39 3.11
CA ILE A 67 14.98 1.14 3.86
C ILE A 67 13.49 0.84 4.04
N LEU A 68 13.02 -0.26 3.47
CA LEU A 68 11.70 -0.79 3.75
C LEU A 68 11.73 -1.65 5.02
N GLY A 69 11.11 -1.12 6.07
CA GLY A 69 10.92 -1.70 7.39
C GLY A 69 9.93 -2.87 7.47
N SER A 70 9.76 -3.65 6.39
CA SER A 70 8.69 -4.64 6.27
C SER A 70 9.10 -5.91 5.51
N SER A 71 8.71 -7.07 6.03
CA SER A 71 8.85 -8.36 5.34
C SER A 71 7.74 -8.63 4.32
N SER A 72 6.73 -7.76 4.21
CA SER A 72 5.58 -7.96 3.32
C SER A 72 5.99 -7.85 1.85
N VAL A 73 5.82 -8.95 1.11
CA VAL A 73 6.01 -9.01 -0.35
C VAL A 73 5.10 -8.01 -1.08
N HIS A 74 3.89 -7.76 -0.55
CA HIS A 74 2.98 -6.78 -1.13
C HIS A 74 3.50 -5.35 -1.01
N ARG A 75 4.03 -4.96 0.16
CA ARG A 75 4.63 -3.62 0.34
C ARG A 75 5.89 -3.45 -0.51
N GLN A 76 6.72 -4.49 -0.61
CA GLN A 76 7.89 -4.50 -1.50
C GLN A 76 7.49 -4.26 -2.96
N LYS A 77 6.46 -4.98 -3.43
CA LYS A 77 5.93 -4.82 -4.78
C LYS A 77 5.42 -3.41 -5.03
N VAL A 78 4.60 -2.87 -4.12
CA VAL A 78 4.05 -1.51 -4.25
C VAL A 78 5.16 -0.46 -4.31
N LEU A 79 6.17 -0.56 -3.44
CA LEU A 79 7.27 0.40 -3.41
C LEU A 79 8.15 0.32 -4.68
N ALA A 80 8.38 -0.89 -5.20
CA ALA A 80 9.05 -1.09 -6.50
C ALA A 80 8.22 -0.56 -7.69
N GLU A 81 6.89 -0.69 -7.64
CA GLU A 81 5.97 -0.08 -8.62
C GLU A 81 5.94 1.45 -8.54
N MET A 82 6.31 2.04 -7.41
CA MET A 82 6.52 3.49 -7.29
C MET A 82 7.88 3.93 -7.88
N GLY A 83 8.72 3.00 -8.34
CA GLY A 83 10.00 3.30 -8.98
C GLY A 83 11.17 3.52 -8.01
N TYR A 84 10.99 3.17 -6.73
CA TYR A 84 12.03 3.27 -5.71
C TYR A 84 12.91 2.02 -5.65
N ASP A 85 14.21 2.24 -5.54
CA ASP A 85 15.17 1.23 -5.10
C ASP A 85 15.25 1.26 -3.56
N PHE A 86 15.24 0.08 -2.92
CA PHE A 86 15.23 -0.01 -1.47
C PHE A 86 15.93 -1.27 -0.95
N THR A 87 16.41 -1.21 0.29
CA THR A 87 16.84 -2.39 1.05
C THR A 87 15.74 -2.81 2.03
N ILE A 88 15.75 -4.06 2.48
CA ILE A 88 14.75 -4.58 3.43
C ILE A 88 15.41 -4.75 4.79
N MET A 89 14.80 -4.18 5.83
CA MET A 89 15.21 -4.42 7.21
C MET A 89 13.98 -4.68 8.07
N THR A 90 13.90 -5.84 8.71
CA THR A 90 12.71 -6.25 9.45
C THR A 90 12.89 -6.05 10.95
N ALA A 91 11.86 -5.50 11.59
CA ALA A 91 11.75 -5.52 13.04
C ALA A 91 11.39 -6.95 13.51
N ASP A 92 11.94 -7.35 14.65
CA ASP A 92 11.55 -8.57 15.35
C ASP A 92 10.89 -8.11 16.66
N ILE A 93 9.58 -7.85 16.58
CA ILE A 93 8.77 -7.32 17.69
C ILE A 93 7.53 -8.17 17.89
N ASP A 94 7.05 -8.25 19.12
CA ASP A 94 5.76 -8.87 19.43
C ASP A 94 4.61 -7.90 19.11
N GLU A 95 4.22 -7.84 17.84
CA GLU A 95 3.11 -7.01 17.36
C GLU A 95 1.78 -7.31 18.08
N LYS A 96 1.62 -8.53 18.63
CA LYS A 96 0.39 -8.91 19.36
C LYS A 96 0.28 -8.26 20.73
N SER A 97 1.41 -7.87 21.33
CA SER A 97 1.43 -7.13 22.60
C SER A 97 1.01 -5.67 22.45
N ILE A 98 1.08 -5.10 21.24
CA ILE A 98 0.76 -3.71 20.97
C ILE A 98 -0.71 -3.62 20.62
N ARG A 99 -1.53 -3.18 21.57
CA ARG A 99 -2.97 -2.96 21.39
C ARG A 99 -3.33 -1.53 21.74
N ARG A 100 -4.29 -0.97 21.01
CA ARG A 100 -4.85 0.38 21.19
C ARG A 100 -6.37 0.33 21.07
N ASN A 101 -7.03 1.45 21.36
CA ASN A 101 -8.48 1.51 21.42
C ASN A 101 -9.09 1.46 20.02
N THR A 102 -8.42 2.05 19.04
CA THR A 102 -8.88 2.07 17.65
C THR A 102 -7.88 1.36 16.72
N PRO A 103 -8.35 0.81 15.58
CA PRO A 103 -7.48 0.20 14.58
C PRO A 103 -6.39 1.15 14.08
N GLU A 104 -6.70 2.44 13.91
CA GLU A 104 -5.80 3.49 13.43
C GLU A 104 -4.66 3.73 14.41
N GLU A 105 -4.99 3.93 15.69
CA GLU A 105 -3.98 4.06 16.75
C GLU A 105 -3.10 2.81 16.83
N MET A 106 -3.69 1.63 16.63
CA MET A 106 -2.97 0.37 16.71
C MET A 106 -1.95 0.22 15.59
N VAL A 107 -2.34 0.43 14.33
CA VAL A 107 -1.41 0.31 13.19
C VAL A 107 -0.31 1.38 13.24
N MET A 108 -0.62 2.58 13.73
CA MET A 108 0.40 3.62 13.93
C MET A 108 1.40 3.22 15.02
N ALA A 109 0.92 2.75 16.18
CA ALA A 109 1.79 2.31 17.26
C ALA A 109 2.68 1.12 16.86
N ILE A 110 2.17 0.20 16.05
CA ILE A 110 2.98 -0.92 15.52
C ILE A 110 4.03 -0.42 14.53
N ALA A 111 3.69 0.49 13.62
CA ALA A 111 4.66 1.07 12.69
C ALA A 111 5.79 1.82 13.44
N GLU A 112 5.43 2.61 14.46
CA GLU A 112 6.41 3.29 15.34
C GLU A 112 7.31 2.29 16.06
N ALA A 113 6.76 1.24 16.66
CA ALA A 113 7.55 0.21 17.33
C ALA A 113 8.50 -0.53 16.36
N LYS A 114 8.06 -0.77 15.12
CA LYS A 114 8.91 -1.34 14.06
C LYS A 114 10.07 -0.41 13.74
N ALA A 115 9.81 0.90 13.59
CA ALA A 115 10.84 1.89 13.35
C ALA A 115 11.86 1.92 14.49
N GLU A 116 11.42 1.99 15.74
CA GLU A 116 12.33 1.99 16.90
C GLU A 116 13.21 0.73 16.96
N ALA A 117 12.62 -0.44 16.75
CA ALA A 117 13.34 -1.70 16.79
C ALA A 117 14.38 -1.82 15.66
N ILE A 118 14.12 -1.22 14.50
CA ILE A 118 15.05 -1.16 13.38
C ILE A 118 16.17 -0.16 13.67
N ILE A 119 15.82 1.05 14.10
CA ILE A 119 16.78 2.12 14.41
C ILE A 119 17.77 1.66 15.48
N ALA A 120 17.30 0.95 16.52
CA ALA A 120 18.15 0.41 17.57
C ALA A 120 19.20 -0.63 17.08
N LYS A 121 19.00 -1.22 15.90
CA LYS A 121 19.94 -2.18 15.28
C LYS A 121 20.92 -1.51 14.31
N LEU A 122 20.67 -0.27 13.92
CA LEU A 122 21.54 0.44 12.99
C LEU A 122 22.85 0.85 13.67
N PRO A 123 24.00 0.74 12.98
CA PRO A 123 25.27 1.30 13.45
C PRO A 123 25.14 2.81 13.75
N ILE A 124 25.85 3.28 14.77
CA ILE A 124 25.86 4.70 15.16
C ILE A 124 26.28 5.61 13.99
N ASP A 125 27.18 5.12 13.13
CA ASP A 125 27.73 5.84 11.97
C ASP A 125 27.03 5.48 10.65
N TYR A 126 25.82 4.91 10.69
CA TYR A 126 25.11 4.48 9.47
C TYR A 126 24.87 5.63 8.48
N CYS A 127 24.62 6.84 8.99
CA CYS A 127 24.45 8.01 8.16
C CYS A 127 25.82 8.57 7.73
N LYS A 128 26.18 8.39 6.46
CA LYS A 128 27.35 9.05 5.86
C LYS A 128 27.15 10.56 5.84
N GLN A 129 28.22 11.33 6.10
CA GLN A 129 28.13 12.81 6.16
C GLN A 129 27.73 13.43 4.81
N ASP A 130 28.21 12.86 3.71
CA ASP A 130 28.05 13.41 2.34
C ASP A 130 26.96 12.70 1.49
N ALA A 131 26.19 11.78 2.07
CA ALA A 131 25.06 11.17 1.39
C ALA A 131 23.73 11.83 1.80
N GLU A 132 22.77 11.79 0.88
CA GLU A 132 21.37 12.08 1.19
C GLU A 132 20.87 11.16 2.33
N PRO A 133 20.06 11.68 3.27
CA PRO A 133 19.67 10.95 4.48
C PRO A 133 18.85 9.69 4.14
N PRO A 134 19.24 8.51 4.67
CA PRO A 134 18.45 7.32 4.41
C PRO A 134 17.07 7.45 5.06
N LEU A 135 16.02 7.12 4.30
CA LEU A 135 14.65 7.13 4.77
C LEU A 135 14.22 5.71 5.16
N LEU A 136 13.77 5.54 6.40
CA LEU A 136 13.16 4.30 6.87
C LEU A 136 11.64 4.39 6.71
N ILE A 137 11.07 3.54 5.87
CA ILE A 137 9.62 3.41 5.70
C ILE A 137 9.15 2.18 6.46
N THR A 138 8.33 2.39 7.48
CA THR A 138 7.68 1.33 8.25
C THR A 138 6.18 1.46 8.09
N GLY A 139 5.45 0.37 8.34
CA GLY A 139 4.01 0.37 8.19
C GLY A 139 3.40 -0.90 8.76
N ASP A 140 2.14 -0.78 9.13
CA ASP A 140 1.34 -1.89 9.60
C ASP A 140 -0.04 -1.89 8.96
N GLN A 141 -0.74 -3.02 9.02
CA GLN A 141 -2.07 -3.12 8.43
C GLN A 141 -2.88 -4.16 9.18
N VAL A 142 -4.13 -3.81 9.45
CA VAL A 142 -5.12 -4.75 9.98
C VAL A 142 -6.37 -4.79 9.13
N VAL A 143 -7.00 -5.96 9.09
CA VAL A 143 -8.33 -6.12 8.49
C VAL A 143 -9.37 -5.70 9.51
N VAL A 144 -10.36 -4.94 9.06
CA VAL A 144 -11.51 -4.52 9.84
C VAL A 144 -12.80 -5.03 9.22
N TYR A 145 -13.76 -5.40 10.06
CA TYR A 145 -15.13 -5.71 9.68
C TYR A 145 -16.07 -5.02 10.65
N GLU A 146 -16.98 -4.19 10.14
CA GLU A 146 -17.90 -3.39 10.96
C GLU A 146 -17.17 -2.61 12.08
N GLY A 147 -16.02 -2.02 11.74
CA GLY A 147 -15.19 -1.23 12.66
C GLY A 147 -14.37 -2.03 13.66
N LYS A 148 -14.42 -3.37 13.64
CA LYS A 148 -13.65 -4.24 14.55
C LYS A 148 -12.52 -4.94 13.81
N VAL A 149 -11.36 -5.00 14.45
CA VAL A 149 -10.19 -5.74 13.95
C VAL A 149 -10.52 -7.22 13.83
N ARG A 150 -10.16 -7.83 12.70
CA ARG A 150 -10.16 -9.28 12.51
C ARG A 150 -8.72 -9.77 12.37
N GLU A 151 -8.33 -10.62 13.30
CA GLU A 151 -7.07 -11.36 13.25
C GLU A 151 -7.15 -12.50 12.23
N LYS A 152 -6.06 -13.27 12.09
CA LYS A 152 -6.09 -14.52 11.33
C LYS A 152 -7.07 -15.49 11.99
N PRO A 153 -7.93 -16.18 11.21
CA PRO A 153 -8.89 -17.11 11.79
C PRO A 153 -8.14 -18.28 12.45
N SER A 154 -8.63 -18.70 13.62
CA SER A 154 -8.11 -19.80 14.41
C SER A 154 -8.58 -21.18 13.93
N SER A 155 -9.61 -21.21 13.09
CA SER A 155 -10.24 -22.44 12.58
C SER A 155 -10.84 -22.24 11.18
N LYS A 156 -11.15 -23.34 10.50
CA LYS A 156 -11.87 -23.31 9.22
C LYS A 156 -13.28 -22.76 9.37
N GLU A 157 -13.92 -23.05 10.50
CA GLU A 157 -15.25 -22.60 10.86
C GLU A 157 -15.27 -21.09 11.05
N GLU A 158 -14.27 -20.52 11.71
CA GLU A 158 -14.11 -19.07 11.86
C GLU A 158 -13.81 -18.41 10.51
N ALA A 159 -12.93 -18.99 9.69
CA ALA A 159 -12.68 -18.51 8.33
C ALA A 159 -13.96 -18.48 7.48
N ARG A 160 -14.80 -19.52 7.58
CA ARG A 160 -16.12 -19.57 6.94
C ARG A 160 -17.01 -18.42 7.40
N GLN A 161 -17.09 -18.19 8.71
CA GLN A 161 -17.89 -17.11 9.28
C GLN A 161 -17.40 -15.74 8.78
N PHE A 162 -16.08 -15.56 8.71
CA PHE A 162 -15.49 -14.32 8.22
C PHE A 162 -15.87 -14.04 6.77
N ILE A 163 -15.61 -15.00 5.87
CA ILE A 163 -15.85 -14.86 4.43
C ILE A 163 -17.36 -14.69 4.16
N LYS A 164 -18.21 -15.48 4.81
CA LYS A 164 -19.67 -15.37 4.64
C LYS A 164 -20.21 -14.02 5.11
N GLY A 165 -19.68 -13.49 6.22
CA GLY A 165 -20.07 -12.17 6.75
C GLY A 165 -19.80 -11.03 5.78
N TYR A 166 -18.80 -11.16 4.90
CA TYR A 166 -18.50 -10.15 3.88
C TYR A 166 -19.61 -9.95 2.84
N SER A 167 -20.55 -10.89 2.72
CA SER A 167 -21.73 -10.75 1.86
C SER A 167 -22.75 -9.73 2.38
N SER A 168 -22.72 -9.40 3.67
CA SER A 168 -23.75 -8.60 4.34
C SER A 168 -23.24 -7.35 5.06
N GLY A 169 -21.92 -7.22 5.22
CA GLY A 169 -21.29 -6.09 5.91
C GLY A 169 -20.10 -5.54 5.14
N THR A 170 -19.50 -4.50 5.70
CA THR A 170 -18.32 -3.86 5.11
C THR A 170 -17.06 -4.44 5.72
N ALA A 171 -16.23 -5.06 4.87
CA ALA A 171 -14.86 -5.41 5.20
C ALA A 171 -13.94 -4.28 4.75
N GLY A 172 -12.74 -4.22 5.30
CA GLY A 172 -11.76 -3.25 4.87
C GLY A 172 -10.44 -3.47 5.55
N THR A 173 -9.53 -2.53 5.33
CA THR A 173 -8.23 -2.51 5.96
C THR A 173 -7.92 -1.12 6.45
N VAL A 174 -7.21 -1.04 7.58
CA VAL A 174 -6.57 0.19 8.04
C VAL A 174 -5.08 -0.05 7.92
N SER A 175 -4.40 0.81 7.18
CA SER A 175 -2.97 0.70 6.86
C SER A 175 -2.24 1.95 7.32
N SER A 176 -1.18 1.82 8.10
CA SER A 176 -0.29 2.93 8.48
C SER A 176 0.96 2.96 7.61
N VAL A 177 1.47 4.18 7.44
CA VAL A 177 2.79 4.45 6.88
C VAL A 177 3.51 5.42 7.80
N LEU A 178 4.76 5.13 8.12
CA LEU A 178 5.64 5.98 8.91
C LEU A 178 6.98 6.09 8.19
N VAL A 179 7.34 7.30 7.79
CA VAL A 179 8.62 7.64 7.20
C VAL A 179 9.48 8.32 8.26
N THR A 180 10.68 7.78 8.48
CA THR A 180 11.68 8.34 9.40
C THR A 180 12.93 8.73 8.63
N ASN A 181 13.31 9.99 8.72
CA ASN A 181 14.60 10.47 8.27
C ASN A 181 15.66 10.07 9.31
N LEU A 182 16.53 9.12 8.96
CA LEU A 182 17.48 8.54 9.90
C LEU A 182 18.61 9.51 10.29
N LYS A 183 18.85 10.56 9.50
CA LYS A 183 19.87 11.59 9.80
C LYS A 183 19.35 12.63 10.78
N THR A 184 18.12 13.10 10.60
CA THR A 184 17.54 14.19 11.40
C THR A 184 16.67 13.69 12.56
N GLY A 185 16.21 12.44 12.49
CA GLY A 185 15.21 11.89 13.40
C GLY A 185 13.79 12.38 13.12
N LEU A 186 13.56 13.16 12.05
CA LEU A 186 12.23 13.63 11.67
C LEU A 186 11.35 12.43 11.31
N ARG A 187 10.14 12.39 11.87
CA ARG A 187 9.14 11.35 11.61
C ARG A 187 7.86 11.96 11.06
N LYS A 188 7.36 11.36 9.98
CA LYS A 188 6.08 11.69 9.36
C LYS A 188 5.30 10.40 9.19
N GLY A 189 4.14 10.32 9.83
CA GLY A 189 3.33 9.12 9.79
C GLY A 189 1.85 9.46 9.75
N ASP A 190 1.11 8.61 9.06
CA ASP A 190 -0.33 8.75 8.86
C ASP A 190 -0.92 7.38 8.46
N TRP A 191 -2.24 7.28 8.38
CA TRP A 191 -2.94 6.05 8.06
C TRP A 191 -4.04 6.28 7.01
N GLU A 192 -4.41 5.22 6.31
CA GLU A 192 -5.52 5.22 5.35
C GLU A 192 -6.43 4.02 5.58
N LYS A 193 -7.71 4.19 5.26
CA LYS A 193 -8.70 3.12 5.21
C LYS A 193 -9.03 2.77 3.77
N ALA A 194 -9.16 1.49 3.51
CA ALA A 194 -9.81 0.97 2.32
C ALA A 194 -10.97 0.08 2.74
N GLU A 195 -12.09 0.19 2.04
CA GLU A 195 -13.28 -0.62 2.27
C GLU A 195 -13.63 -1.42 1.03
N ILE A 196 -14.02 -2.66 1.22
CA ILE A 196 -14.42 -3.56 0.16
C ILE A 196 -15.82 -4.11 0.45
N HIS A 197 -16.68 -3.98 -0.56
CA HIS A 197 -18.03 -4.49 -0.53
C HIS A 197 -18.14 -5.65 -1.50
N PHE A 198 -18.77 -6.72 -1.07
CA PHE A 198 -19.01 -7.89 -1.89
C PHE A 198 -20.47 -8.00 -2.30
N HIS A 199 -20.72 -8.65 -3.43
CA HIS A 199 -21.97 -9.33 -3.70
C HIS A 199 -22.13 -10.52 -2.75
N ALA A 200 -23.29 -11.19 -2.79
CA ALA A 200 -23.45 -12.44 -2.07
C ALA A 200 -22.42 -13.47 -2.58
N ILE A 201 -21.59 -13.97 -1.65
CA ILE A 201 -20.57 -14.98 -1.93
C ILE A 201 -21.22 -16.36 -1.77
N PRO A 202 -21.28 -17.20 -2.83
CA PRO A 202 -21.88 -18.52 -2.76
C PRO A 202 -21.16 -19.43 -1.76
N ASP A 203 -21.91 -20.30 -1.08
CA ASP A 203 -21.33 -21.23 -0.09
C ASP A 203 -20.24 -22.12 -0.71
N GLN A 204 -20.38 -22.53 -1.98
CA GLN A 204 -19.36 -23.29 -2.70
C GLN A 204 -18.03 -22.55 -2.82
N VAL A 205 -18.06 -21.23 -3.09
CA VAL A 205 -16.84 -20.42 -3.16
C VAL A 205 -16.17 -20.34 -1.79
N VAL A 206 -16.96 -20.22 -0.73
CA VAL A 206 -16.45 -20.24 0.64
C VAL A 206 -15.79 -21.59 0.96
N ASP A 207 -16.41 -22.71 0.55
CA ASP A 207 -15.87 -24.06 0.72
C ASP A 207 -14.53 -24.24 0.02
N ASP A 208 -14.45 -23.83 -1.25
CA ASP A 208 -13.26 -23.95 -2.09
C ASP A 208 -12.09 -23.13 -1.49
N LEU A 209 -12.36 -21.89 -1.07
CA LEU A 209 -11.37 -21.03 -0.40
C LEU A 209 -10.83 -21.64 0.91
N ILE A 210 -11.70 -22.27 1.71
CA ILE A 210 -11.30 -22.94 2.95
C ILE A 210 -10.46 -24.19 2.65
N GLN A 211 -10.77 -24.90 1.56
CA GLN A 211 -10.05 -26.10 1.15
C GLN A 211 -8.60 -25.79 0.75
N GLU A 212 -8.35 -24.64 0.13
CA GLU A 212 -7.01 -24.16 -0.22
C GLU A 212 -6.15 -23.80 1.00
N LYS A 213 -6.76 -23.61 2.18
CA LYS A 213 -6.13 -23.26 3.46
C LYS A 213 -5.39 -21.92 3.48
N MET A 214 -5.23 -21.23 2.34
CA MET A 214 -4.55 -19.93 2.27
C MET A 214 -5.21 -18.91 3.20
N VAL A 215 -6.55 -18.88 3.21
CA VAL A 215 -7.37 -18.00 4.06
C VAL A 215 -7.08 -18.11 5.55
N LEU A 216 -6.52 -19.24 6.02
CA LEU A 216 -6.19 -19.43 7.44
C LEU A 216 -4.96 -18.62 7.88
N ASN A 217 -4.13 -18.20 6.92
CA ASN A 217 -2.90 -17.46 7.18
C ASN A 217 -3.03 -15.95 6.92
N VAL A 218 -4.23 -15.50 6.56
CA VAL A 218 -4.53 -14.11 6.19
C VAL A 218 -5.48 -13.49 7.22
N ALA A 219 -5.18 -12.26 7.65
CA ALA A 219 -6.03 -11.54 8.60
C ALA A 219 -7.45 -11.42 8.05
N GLY A 220 -8.45 -11.69 8.89
CA GLY A 220 -9.85 -11.72 8.50
C GLY A 220 -10.22 -12.74 7.42
N ALA A 221 -9.32 -13.63 6.99
CA ALA A 221 -9.53 -14.44 5.78
C ALA A 221 -9.83 -13.59 4.52
N LEU A 222 -9.42 -12.33 4.50
CA LEU A 222 -9.71 -11.39 3.42
C LEU A 222 -8.62 -11.45 2.35
N ILE A 223 -8.91 -12.15 1.24
CA ILE A 223 -8.04 -12.27 0.07
C ILE A 223 -8.78 -11.76 -1.19
N SER A 224 -9.00 -10.46 -1.24
CA SER A 224 -9.82 -9.79 -2.26
C SER A 224 -9.38 -10.05 -3.70
N GLU A 225 -8.09 -10.29 -3.90
CA GLU A 225 -7.42 -10.55 -5.17
C GLU A 225 -7.50 -12.02 -5.60
N HIS A 226 -8.03 -12.90 -4.75
CA HIS A 226 -8.13 -14.32 -5.07
C HIS A 226 -9.09 -14.55 -6.25
N PRO A 227 -8.75 -15.36 -7.27
CA PRO A 227 -9.60 -15.57 -8.44
C PRO A 227 -11.02 -16.07 -8.12
N LEU A 228 -11.19 -16.83 -7.03
CA LEU A 228 -12.51 -17.28 -6.58
C LEU A 228 -13.34 -16.17 -5.92
N LEU A 229 -12.70 -15.17 -5.33
CA LEU A 229 -13.37 -14.10 -4.58
C LEU A 229 -13.55 -12.82 -5.41
N LEU A 230 -12.61 -12.55 -6.33
CA LEU A 230 -12.58 -11.36 -7.18
C LEU A 230 -13.88 -11.12 -7.97
N PRO A 231 -14.56 -12.14 -8.56
CA PRO A 231 -15.83 -11.94 -9.26
C PRO A 231 -16.98 -11.41 -8.38
N TYR A 232 -16.84 -11.53 -7.07
CA TYR A 232 -17.84 -11.09 -6.09
C TYR A 232 -17.52 -9.72 -5.50
N VAL A 233 -16.40 -9.10 -5.86
CA VAL A 233 -16.10 -7.72 -5.44
C VAL A 233 -17.08 -6.78 -6.14
N LYS A 234 -17.96 -6.17 -5.36
CA LYS A 234 -18.96 -5.20 -5.84
C LYS A 234 -18.34 -3.81 -5.98
N GLN A 235 -17.57 -3.40 -4.97
CA GLN A 235 -16.98 -2.06 -4.91
C GLN A 235 -15.77 -2.06 -3.99
N LEU A 236 -14.74 -1.31 -4.40
CA LEU A 236 -13.62 -0.90 -3.55
C LEU A 236 -13.71 0.61 -3.33
N VAL A 237 -13.68 1.05 -2.07
CA VAL A 237 -13.55 2.45 -1.68
C VAL A 237 -12.15 2.64 -1.12
N GLY A 238 -11.34 3.48 -1.77
CA GLY A 238 -9.89 3.58 -1.55
C GLY A 238 -9.11 3.03 -2.74
N THR A 239 -7.83 2.69 -2.53
CA THR A 239 -6.96 2.15 -3.58
C THR A 239 -6.62 0.68 -3.36
N THR A 240 -6.23 -0.01 -4.42
CA THR A 240 -5.75 -1.40 -4.34
C THR A 240 -4.51 -1.49 -3.45
N GLU A 241 -3.65 -0.48 -3.50
CA GLU A 241 -2.41 -0.42 -2.73
C GLU A 241 -2.67 -0.20 -1.24
N SER A 242 -3.73 0.52 -0.90
CA SER A 242 -4.21 0.65 0.48
C SER A 242 -4.69 -0.71 1.02
N MET A 243 -5.35 -1.52 0.19
CA MET A 243 -5.70 -2.91 0.51
C MET A 243 -4.48 -3.84 0.57
N MET A 244 -3.45 -3.58 -0.22
CA MET A 244 -2.17 -4.33 -0.20
C MET A 244 -1.22 -3.90 0.92
N GLY A 245 -1.56 -2.83 1.65
CA GLY A 245 -0.88 -2.41 2.88
C GLY A 245 0.13 -1.28 2.73
N LEU A 246 0.20 -0.62 1.58
CA LEU A 246 1.04 0.56 1.37
C LEU A 246 0.34 1.56 0.43
N PRO A 247 -0.46 2.50 0.95
CA PRO A 247 -1.14 3.48 0.09
C PRO A 247 -0.11 4.38 -0.64
N LYS A 248 -0.06 4.33 -1.99
CA LYS A 248 0.98 5.01 -2.79
C LYS A 248 1.00 6.52 -2.56
N ALA A 249 -0.15 7.19 -2.69
CA ALA A 249 -0.25 8.65 -2.53
C ALA A 249 0.11 9.12 -1.11
N LEU A 250 -0.30 8.35 -0.10
CA LEU A 250 0.08 8.61 1.30
C LEU A 250 1.60 8.50 1.49
N THR A 251 2.16 7.39 0.99
CA THR A 251 3.60 7.10 1.12
C THR A 251 4.43 8.19 0.46
N GLU A 252 4.08 8.60 -0.76
CA GLU A 252 4.77 9.66 -1.49
C GLU A 252 4.74 11.00 -0.73
N ARG A 253 3.56 11.39 -0.22
CA ARG A 253 3.42 12.60 0.58
C ARG A 253 4.30 12.56 1.84
N LEU A 254 4.32 11.44 2.55
CA LEU A 254 5.12 11.32 3.78
C LEU A 254 6.62 11.30 3.49
N ILE A 255 7.05 10.73 2.35
CA ILE A 255 8.45 10.82 1.88
C ILE A 255 8.82 12.29 1.65
N LEU A 256 7.98 13.05 0.92
CA LEU A 256 8.17 14.48 0.67
C LEU A 256 8.24 15.32 1.96
N GLU A 257 7.41 14.99 2.96
CA GLU A 257 7.34 15.74 4.22
C GLU A 257 8.47 15.40 5.20
N ALA A 258 9.09 14.22 5.08
CA ALA A 258 10.19 13.77 5.95
C ALA A 258 11.57 14.14 5.41
N HIS A 259 11.62 14.58 4.15
CA HIS A 259 12.79 15.14 3.49
C HIS A 259 13.25 16.45 4.15
#